data_AF-A0A382EXK5-F1
#
_entry.id   AF-A0A382EXK5-F1
#
_cell.length_a   1.000
_cell.length_b   1.000
_cell.length_c   1.000
_cell.angle_alpha   90.00
_cell.angle_beta   90.00
_cell.angle_gamma   90.00
#
_symmetry.space_group_name_H-M   'P 1'
#
loop_
_entity.id
_entity.type
_entity.pdbx_description
1 polymer ?
#
loop_
_entity_poly.entity_id
_entity_poly.type
_entity_poly.pdbx_seq_one_letter_code
_entity_poly.pdbx_strand_id
1 'polypeptide(L)'
;MSQLTEIKDHWFEQRLFVRRVFFCGFLVLGLTGLVVTRLVQLQLVNFENYSAQSQGNRIRLQPVPPTRGLIFDRNGKILAENLPTYQLELTPEQVPNINSTLRRLTEAGLIDAENLPRLNDLILSHRRFDSIPLRQRLSDEEVARFAVQRPYFPGVEIRARLTRNYPYGPIAAHALGYVGGISTADKQILDPAAYAGTSHIGKVSIERTYEAQLHGKVGYENVLVNAHGRNIQILDGESSAPGRDLLLTLDIEAQIAAEQALAGHR
;
A
#
# COMPACT_ATOMS: atom_id res chain seq x y z
N MET A 1 -80.88 -43.69 28.36
CA MET A 1 -80.56 -42.82 27.20
C MET A 1 -80.84 -41.38 27.60
N SER A 2 -79.80 -40.56 27.72
CA SER A 2 -79.90 -39.09 27.65
C SER A 2 -78.49 -38.55 27.49
N GLN A 3 -78.06 -38.35 26.25
CA GLN A 3 -76.84 -37.61 25.94
C GLN A 3 -77.09 -36.15 26.32
N LEU A 4 -76.40 -35.66 27.35
CA LEU A 4 -76.33 -34.24 27.66
C LEU A 4 -75.55 -33.58 26.53
N THR A 5 -76.26 -32.91 25.63
CA THR A 5 -75.68 -32.06 24.60
C THR A 5 -75.11 -30.83 25.29
N GLU A 6 -73.78 -30.76 25.38
CA GLU A 6 -73.05 -29.57 25.79
C GLU A 6 -73.32 -28.47 24.75
N ILE A 7 -74.14 -27.48 25.11
CA ILE A 7 -74.50 -26.38 24.20
C ILE A 7 -73.23 -25.56 23.97
N LYS A 8 -72.63 -25.74 22.79
CA LYS A 8 -71.47 -24.98 22.34
C LYS A 8 -71.87 -23.52 22.09
N ASP A 9 -71.45 -22.65 23.01
CA ASP A 9 -71.87 -21.24 23.00
C ASP A 9 -70.95 -20.39 22.09
N HIS A 10 -71.25 -20.44 20.79
CA HIS A 10 -70.46 -19.81 19.73
C HIS A 10 -70.25 -18.30 19.91
N TRP A 11 -71.19 -17.62 20.57
CA TRP A 11 -71.11 -16.17 20.84
C TRP A 11 -70.02 -15.82 21.85
N PHE A 12 -69.82 -16.66 22.87
CA PHE A 12 -68.80 -16.47 23.89
C PHE A 12 -67.39 -16.77 23.33
N GLU A 13 -67.26 -17.85 22.54
CA GLU A 13 -66.02 -18.21 21.84
C GLU A 13 -65.59 -17.11 20.85
N GLN A 14 -66.54 -16.55 20.08
CA GLN A 14 -66.27 -15.45 19.14
C GLN A 14 -65.79 -14.18 19.87
N ARG A 15 -66.41 -13.81 21.00
CA ARG A 15 -65.99 -12.63 21.77
C ARG A 15 -64.60 -12.83 22.40
N LEU A 16 -64.29 -14.03 22.88
CA LEU A 16 -62.97 -14.37 23.40
C LEU A 16 -61.90 -14.34 22.30
N PHE A 17 -62.22 -14.86 21.12
CA PHE A 17 -61.36 -14.86 19.94
C PHE A 17 -61.06 -13.44 19.47
N VAL A 18 -62.09 -12.60 19.28
CA VAL A 18 -61.95 -11.20 18.86
C VAL A 18 -61.10 -10.41 19.85
N ARG A 19 -61.29 -10.60 21.18
CA ARG A 19 -60.47 -9.94 22.20
C ARG A 19 -59.00 -10.35 22.15
N ARG A 20 -58.70 -11.62 21.87
CA ARG A 20 -57.32 -12.11 21.68
C ARG A 20 -56.68 -11.52 20.42
N VAL A 21 -57.44 -11.43 19.32
CA VAL A 21 -56.97 -10.80 18.07
C VAL A 21 -56.61 -9.34 18.29
N PHE A 22 -57.46 -8.55 18.97
CA PHE A 22 -57.15 -7.17 19.31
C PHE A 22 -55.93 -7.06 20.23
N PHE A 23 -55.84 -7.90 21.27
CA PHE A 23 -54.69 -7.93 22.17
C PHE A 23 -53.38 -8.22 21.43
N CYS A 24 -53.36 -9.27 20.58
CA CYS A 24 -52.21 -9.59 19.75
C CYS A 24 -51.87 -8.46 18.77
N GLY A 25 -52.88 -7.82 18.17
CA GLY A 25 -52.70 -6.67 17.28
C GLY A 25 -52.04 -5.48 17.98
N PHE A 26 -52.50 -5.12 19.19
CA PHE A 26 -51.87 -4.08 20.01
C PHE A 26 -50.45 -4.44 20.42
N LEU A 27 -50.18 -5.70 20.76
CA LEU A 27 -48.86 -6.18 21.12
C LEU A 27 -47.90 -6.06 19.93
N VAL A 28 -48.31 -6.50 18.73
CA VAL A 28 -47.51 -6.38 17.51
C VAL A 28 -47.26 -4.92 17.16
N LEU A 29 -48.27 -4.04 17.26
CA LEU A 29 -48.10 -2.60 17.07
C LEU A 29 -47.10 -1.99 18.07
N GLY A 30 -47.16 -2.38 19.34
CA GLY A 30 -46.23 -1.94 20.37
C GLY A 30 -44.78 -2.36 20.07
N LEU A 31 -44.56 -3.62 19.70
CA LEU A 31 -43.24 -4.13 19.31
C LEU A 31 -42.72 -3.43 18.04
N THR A 32 -43.60 -3.20 17.06
CA THR A 32 -43.25 -2.49 15.82
C THR A 32 -42.87 -1.05 16.13
N GLY A 33 -43.61 -0.37 16.99
CA GLY A 33 -43.30 0.99 17.45
C GLY A 33 -41.94 1.07 18.16
N LEU A 34 -41.58 0.06 18.96
CA LEU A 34 -40.26 -0.03 19.59
C LEU A 34 -39.13 -0.15 18.55
N VAL A 35 -39.31 -1.00 17.54
CA VAL A 35 -38.34 -1.15 16.43
C VAL A 35 -38.21 0.14 15.63
N VAL A 36 -39.33 0.79 15.30
CA VAL A 36 -39.34 2.08 14.58
C VAL A 36 -38.64 3.16 15.41
N THR A 37 -38.91 3.24 16.71
CA THR A 37 -38.24 4.19 17.61
C THR A 37 -36.73 3.96 17.64
N ARG A 38 -36.29 2.70 17.68
CA ARG A 38 -34.87 2.35 17.61
C ARG A 38 -34.24 2.72 16.26
N LEU A 39 -34.95 2.51 15.15
CA LEU A 39 -34.50 2.91 13.82
C LEU A 39 -34.35 4.43 13.72
N VAL A 40 -35.34 5.19 14.20
CA VAL A 40 -35.29 6.66 14.22
C VAL A 40 -34.12 7.15 15.07
N GLN A 41 -33.87 6.54 16.22
CA GLN A 41 -32.72 6.86 17.06
C GLN A 41 -31.39 6.63 16.31
N LEU A 42 -31.26 5.51 15.61
CA LEU A 42 -30.07 5.19 14.82
C LEU A 42 -29.89 6.15 13.62
N GLN A 43 -30.98 6.50 12.94
CA GLN A 43 -30.96 7.27 11.70
C GLN A 43 -30.95 8.79 11.87
N LEU A 44 -31.50 9.34 12.96
CA LEU A 44 -31.55 10.80 13.19
C LEU A 44 -30.54 11.25 14.25
N VAL A 45 -30.46 10.55 15.40
CA VAL A 45 -29.61 10.99 16.52
C VAL A 45 -28.15 10.59 16.31
N ASN A 46 -27.92 9.37 15.82
CA ASN A 46 -26.55 8.86 15.62
C ASN A 46 -26.07 8.97 14.17
N PHE A 47 -26.80 9.69 13.30
CA PHE A 47 -26.45 9.84 11.89
C PHE A 47 -25.03 10.36 11.71
N GLU A 48 -24.68 11.44 12.39
CA GLU A 48 -23.37 12.09 12.23
C GLU A 48 -22.24 11.18 12.70
N ASN A 49 -22.41 10.48 13.82
CA ASN A 49 -21.40 9.55 14.34
C ASN A 49 -21.18 8.34 13.41
N TYR A 50 -22.25 7.75 12.86
CA TYR A 50 -22.12 6.61 11.95
C TYR A 50 -21.71 7.02 10.53
N SER A 51 -22.12 8.20 10.08
CA SER A 51 -21.68 8.80 8.82
C SER A 51 -20.20 9.16 8.88
N ALA A 52 -19.73 9.76 9.99
CA ALA A 52 -18.32 10.04 10.21
C ALA A 52 -17.47 8.76 10.33
N GLN A 53 -17.98 7.70 10.97
CA GLN A 53 -17.30 6.38 10.97
C GLN A 53 -17.24 5.75 9.57
N SER A 54 -18.28 5.96 8.74
CA SER A 54 -18.29 5.51 7.34
C SER A 54 -17.33 6.32 6.46
N GLN A 55 -17.22 7.64 6.69
CA GLN A 55 -16.28 8.52 5.99
C GLN A 55 -14.83 8.30 6.45
N GLY A 56 -14.59 8.11 7.74
CA GLY A 56 -13.26 7.81 8.30
C GLY A 56 -12.68 6.49 7.78
N ASN A 57 -13.54 5.53 7.43
CA ASN A 57 -13.12 4.30 6.76
C ASN A 57 -12.79 4.49 5.27
N ARG A 58 -13.19 5.62 4.66
CA ARG A 58 -12.97 5.92 3.24
C ARG A 58 -11.78 6.83 3.00
N ILE A 59 -11.32 7.61 3.97
CA ILE A 59 -10.16 8.50 3.79
C ILE A 59 -8.91 7.79 4.33
N ARG A 60 -7.90 7.63 3.49
CA ARG A 60 -6.60 7.03 3.84
C ARG A 60 -5.48 8.05 3.63
N LEU A 61 -4.54 8.09 4.56
CA LEU A 61 -3.27 8.79 4.41
C LEU A 61 -2.33 7.92 3.56
N GLN A 62 -1.95 8.42 2.39
CA GLN A 62 -1.00 7.78 1.50
C GLN A 62 0.31 8.59 1.49
N PRO A 63 1.46 7.99 1.86
CA PRO A 63 2.73 8.70 1.80
C PRO A 63 3.18 8.93 0.35
N VAL A 64 3.75 10.11 0.09
CA VAL A 64 4.35 10.48 -1.19
C VAL A 64 5.87 10.56 -0.99
N PRO A 65 6.64 9.58 -1.49
CA PRO A 65 8.09 9.58 -1.31
C PRO A 65 8.73 10.75 -2.09
N PRO A 66 9.79 11.37 -1.55
CA PRO A 66 10.52 12.44 -2.23
C PRO A 66 11.37 11.92 -3.38
N THR A 67 11.76 12.82 -4.28
CA THR A 67 12.82 12.54 -5.26
C THR A 67 14.18 12.72 -4.61
N ARG A 68 15.05 11.71 -4.72
CA ARG A 68 16.40 11.76 -4.15
C ARG A 68 17.27 12.79 -4.87
N GLY A 69 18.14 13.51 -4.16
CA GLY A 69 19.08 14.46 -4.76
C GLY A 69 20.03 13.83 -5.77
N LEU A 70 20.38 14.57 -6.82
CA LEU A 70 21.36 14.18 -7.83
C LEU A 70 22.78 14.30 -7.26
N ILE A 71 23.71 13.50 -7.78
CA ILE A 71 25.13 13.64 -7.44
C ILE A 71 25.87 14.07 -8.69
N PHE A 72 26.63 15.14 -8.57
CA PHE A 72 27.43 15.72 -9.61
C PHE A 72 28.92 15.65 -9.28
N ASP A 73 29.70 15.61 -10.34
CA ASP A 73 31.13 15.85 -10.35
C ASP A 73 31.46 17.34 -10.14
N ARG A 74 32.71 17.67 -9.80
CA ARG A 74 33.22 19.05 -9.76
C ARG A 74 32.99 19.83 -11.05
N ASN A 75 32.92 19.15 -12.20
CA ASN A 75 32.67 19.75 -13.51
C ASN A 75 31.18 19.75 -13.90
N GLY A 76 30.27 19.40 -12.99
CA GLY A 76 28.82 19.37 -13.22
C GLY A 76 28.30 18.14 -13.99
N LYS A 77 29.14 17.11 -14.21
CA LYS A 77 28.70 15.84 -14.82
C LYS A 77 27.92 15.00 -13.83
N ILE A 78 26.85 14.36 -14.28
CA ILE A 78 25.97 13.53 -13.43
C ILE A 78 26.65 12.21 -13.10
N LEU A 79 26.90 11.96 -11.81
CA LEU A 79 27.46 10.72 -11.28
C LEU A 79 26.37 9.76 -10.78
N ALA A 80 25.26 10.31 -10.27
CA ALA A 80 24.09 9.53 -9.89
C ALA A 80 22.79 10.32 -10.13
N GLU A 81 21.83 9.68 -10.79
CA GLU A 81 20.54 10.25 -11.15
C GLU A 81 19.39 9.30 -10.81
N ASN A 82 18.15 9.75 -10.97
CA ASN A 82 16.97 8.91 -10.79
C ASN A 82 16.23 8.78 -12.12
N LEU A 83 16.09 7.55 -12.60
CA LEU A 83 15.36 7.26 -13.82
C LEU A 83 13.99 6.67 -13.51
N PRO A 84 12.93 7.05 -14.26
CA PRO A 84 11.64 6.39 -14.16
C PRO A 84 11.76 4.94 -14.64
N THR A 85 11.27 4.02 -13.83
CA THR A 85 11.31 2.58 -14.10
C THR A 85 10.00 1.95 -13.66
N TYR A 86 9.57 0.91 -14.36
CA TYR A 86 8.44 0.11 -13.91
C TYR A 86 8.90 -0.91 -12.86
N GLN A 87 8.15 -1.01 -11.77
CA GLN A 87 8.38 -1.97 -10.70
C GLN A 87 7.12 -2.81 -10.48
N LEU A 88 7.33 -4.09 -10.18
CA LEU A 88 6.25 -5.01 -9.79
C LEU A 88 6.08 -4.95 -8.28
N GLU A 89 4.90 -4.59 -7.81
CA GLU A 89 4.60 -4.41 -6.39
C GLU A 89 3.45 -5.28 -5.93
N LEU A 90 3.49 -5.69 -4.66
CA LEU A 90 2.47 -6.50 -4.02
C LEU A 90 1.96 -5.81 -2.75
N THR A 91 0.64 -5.77 -2.60
CA THR A 91 -0.05 -5.24 -1.43
C THR A 91 -0.69 -6.41 -0.67
N PRO A 92 -0.12 -6.86 0.48
CA PRO A 92 -0.51 -8.12 1.11
C PRO A 92 -2.00 -8.24 1.48
N GLU A 93 -2.64 -7.15 1.89
CA GLU A 93 -4.06 -7.10 2.26
C GLU A 93 -4.99 -7.47 1.09
N GLN A 94 -4.55 -7.22 -0.15
CA GLN A 94 -5.33 -7.47 -1.37
C GLN A 94 -5.06 -8.85 -1.98
N VAL A 95 -4.12 -9.61 -1.41
CA VAL A 95 -3.70 -10.92 -1.93
C VAL A 95 -4.37 -12.04 -1.13
N PRO A 96 -5.19 -12.92 -1.76
CA PRO A 96 -5.86 -14.00 -1.05
C PRO A 96 -4.89 -15.03 -0.44
N ASN A 97 -3.83 -15.38 -1.18
CA ASN A 97 -2.79 -16.29 -0.74
C ASN A 97 -1.44 -15.87 -1.33
N ILE A 98 -0.53 -15.43 -0.46
CA ILE A 98 0.77 -14.88 -0.85
C ILE A 98 1.65 -15.96 -1.48
N ASN A 99 1.73 -17.14 -0.86
CA ASN A 99 2.60 -18.23 -1.33
C ASN A 99 2.19 -18.79 -2.70
N SER A 100 0.88 -18.88 -2.99
CA SER A 100 0.43 -19.29 -4.33
C SER A 100 0.64 -18.17 -5.36
N THR A 101 0.44 -16.91 -4.97
CA THR A 101 0.66 -15.76 -5.85
C THR A 101 2.12 -15.63 -6.26
N LEU A 102 3.05 -15.74 -5.30
CA LEU A 102 4.48 -15.70 -5.58
C LEU A 102 4.91 -16.84 -6.52
N ARG A 103 4.41 -18.07 -6.30
CA ARG A 103 4.69 -19.21 -7.20
C ARG A 103 4.21 -18.95 -8.63
N ARG A 104 2.99 -18.43 -8.81
CA ARG A 104 2.48 -18.07 -10.14
C ARG A 104 3.26 -16.95 -10.80
N LEU A 105 3.77 -15.98 -10.03
CA LEU A 105 4.65 -14.93 -10.55
C LEU A 105 6.00 -15.48 -11.01
N THR A 106 6.53 -16.50 -10.31
CA THR A 106 7.72 -17.23 -10.74
C THR A 106 7.46 -18.04 -12.01
N GLU A 107 6.32 -18.74 -12.10
CA GLU A 107 5.90 -19.47 -13.32
C GLU A 107 5.72 -18.53 -14.53
N ALA A 108 5.27 -17.30 -14.30
CA ALA A 108 5.16 -16.26 -15.32
C ALA A 108 6.52 -15.66 -15.75
N GLY A 109 7.62 -16.06 -15.09
CA GLY A 109 8.97 -15.55 -15.35
C GLY A 109 9.17 -14.09 -14.90
N LEU A 110 8.35 -13.59 -13.98
CA LEU A 110 8.44 -12.22 -13.47
C LEU A 110 9.30 -12.10 -12.21
N ILE A 111 9.56 -13.21 -11.53
CA ILE A 111 10.35 -13.28 -10.29
C ILE A 111 11.19 -14.56 -10.30
N ASP A 112 12.45 -14.46 -9.91
CA ASP A 112 13.33 -15.63 -9.79
C ASP A 112 12.99 -16.47 -8.55
N ALA A 113 12.99 -17.80 -8.72
CA ALA A 113 12.69 -18.74 -7.64
C ALA A 113 13.64 -18.63 -6.44
N GLU A 114 14.91 -18.25 -6.69
CA GLU A 114 15.93 -18.06 -5.66
C GLU A 114 15.59 -16.95 -4.67
N ASN A 115 14.85 -15.93 -5.12
CA ASN A 115 14.49 -14.77 -4.31
C ASN A 115 13.26 -14.99 -3.43
N LEU A 116 12.55 -16.12 -3.57
CA LEU A 116 11.29 -16.39 -2.86
C LEU A 116 11.42 -16.33 -1.32
N PRO A 117 12.43 -16.93 -0.67
CA PRO A 117 12.56 -16.84 0.79
C PRO A 117 12.72 -15.41 1.26
N ARG A 118 13.60 -14.65 0.59
CA ARG A 118 13.86 -13.23 0.89
C ARG A 118 12.62 -12.37 0.69
N LEU A 119 11.85 -12.60 -0.38
CA LEU A 119 10.61 -11.87 -0.63
C LEU A 119 9.54 -12.19 0.42
N ASN A 120 9.44 -13.44 0.86
CA ASN A 120 8.51 -13.82 1.91
C ASN A 120 8.84 -13.12 3.23
N ASP A 121 10.12 -13.11 3.63
CA ASP A 121 10.59 -12.40 4.83
C ASP A 121 10.35 -10.88 4.70
N LEU A 122 10.60 -10.32 3.51
CA LEU A 122 10.33 -8.92 3.23
C LEU A 122 8.84 -8.60 3.40
N ILE A 123 7.95 -9.43 2.86
CA ILE A 123 6.49 -9.26 2.96
C ILE A 123 6.03 -9.32 4.42
N LEU A 124 6.53 -10.28 5.20
CA LEU A 124 6.19 -10.42 6.62
C LEU A 124 6.68 -9.25 7.48
N SER A 125 7.75 -8.57 7.05
CA SER A 125 8.30 -7.41 7.78
C SER A 125 7.56 -6.09 7.52
N HIS A 126 6.61 -6.04 6.59
CA HIS A 126 5.86 -4.84 6.23
C HIS A 126 4.42 -4.93 6.72
N ARG A 127 3.75 -3.76 6.81
CA ARG A 127 2.34 -3.74 7.16
C ARG A 127 1.53 -4.28 5.99
N ARG A 128 0.38 -4.88 6.28
CA ARG A 128 -0.44 -5.56 5.25
C ARG A 128 -0.90 -4.62 4.13
N PHE A 129 -1.01 -3.33 4.41
CA PHE A 129 -1.45 -2.31 3.47
C PHE A 129 -0.29 -1.63 2.72
N ASP A 130 0.96 -1.93 3.06
CA ASP A 130 2.12 -1.37 2.36
C ASP A 130 2.24 -1.99 0.97
N SER A 131 2.64 -1.18 -0.02
CA SER A 131 2.99 -1.68 -1.35
C SER A 131 4.46 -2.06 -1.37
N ILE A 132 4.74 -3.34 -1.62
CA ILE A 132 6.07 -3.94 -1.44
C ILE A 132 6.66 -4.26 -2.81
N PRO A 133 7.82 -3.70 -3.20
CA PRO A 133 8.45 -4.00 -4.47
C PRO A 133 8.99 -5.42 -4.47
N LEU A 134 8.48 -6.25 -5.40
CA LEU A 134 8.92 -7.62 -5.64
C LEU A 134 10.07 -7.66 -6.65
N ARG A 135 9.97 -6.86 -7.73
CA ARG A 135 11.02 -6.72 -8.73
C ARG A 135 11.07 -5.30 -9.27
N GLN A 136 12.29 -4.84 -9.52
CA GLN A 136 12.57 -3.49 -10.03
C GLN A 136 13.05 -3.57 -11.48
N ARG A 137 12.85 -2.48 -12.24
CA ARG A 137 13.31 -2.35 -13.63
C ARG A 137 12.73 -3.43 -14.55
N LEU A 138 11.39 -3.53 -14.59
CA LEU A 138 10.68 -4.30 -15.61
C LEU A 138 10.95 -3.72 -17.00
N SER A 139 11.17 -4.57 -17.99
CA SER A 139 11.18 -4.17 -19.40
C SER A 139 9.75 -3.95 -19.92
N ASP A 140 9.60 -3.19 -21.01
CA ASP A 140 8.28 -2.95 -21.60
C ASP A 140 7.58 -4.25 -22.04
N GLU A 141 8.35 -5.25 -22.47
CA GLU A 141 7.82 -6.57 -22.81
C GLU A 141 7.25 -7.30 -21.59
N GLU A 142 7.96 -7.23 -20.46
CA GLU A 142 7.51 -7.84 -19.20
C GLU A 142 6.29 -7.11 -18.63
N VAL A 143 6.25 -5.78 -18.76
CA VAL A 143 5.09 -4.95 -18.42
C VAL A 143 3.89 -5.37 -19.26
N ALA A 144 4.04 -5.50 -20.58
CA ALA A 144 2.98 -5.93 -21.47
C ALA A 144 2.48 -7.35 -21.14
N ARG A 145 3.41 -8.28 -20.86
CA ARG A 145 3.10 -9.66 -20.48
C ARG A 145 2.27 -9.72 -19.20
N PHE A 146 2.67 -8.98 -18.17
CA PHE A 146 1.90 -8.91 -16.92
C PHE A 146 0.56 -8.20 -17.11
N ALA A 147 0.49 -7.15 -17.95
CA ALA A 147 -0.74 -6.41 -18.18
C ALA A 147 -1.89 -7.32 -18.66
N VAL A 148 -1.60 -8.31 -19.51
CA VAL A 148 -2.58 -9.31 -19.98
C VAL A 148 -3.02 -10.24 -18.85
N GLN A 149 -2.11 -10.61 -17.95
CA GLN A 149 -2.40 -11.54 -16.85
C GLN A 149 -2.88 -10.86 -15.56
N ARG A 150 -2.85 -9.52 -15.49
CA ARG A 150 -3.19 -8.72 -14.29
C ARG A 150 -4.48 -9.17 -13.59
N PRO A 151 -5.59 -9.53 -14.27
CA PRO A 151 -6.80 -9.99 -13.60
C PRO A 151 -6.62 -11.23 -12.71
N TYR A 152 -5.60 -12.06 -12.98
CA TYR A 152 -5.29 -13.28 -12.21
C TYR A 152 -4.40 -13.02 -10.99
N PHE A 153 -3.88 -11.81 -10.82
CA PHE A 153 -2.98 -11.42 -9.75
C PHE A 153 -3.58 -10.29 -8.88
N PRO A 154 -4.66 -10.56 -8.12
CA PRO A 154 -5.21 -9.57 -7.20
C PRO A 154 -4.16 -9.14 -6.18
N GLY A 155 -4.05 -7.83 -5.95
CA GLY A 155 -3.07 -7.23 -5.06
C GLY A 155 -1.66 -7.05 -5.63
N VAL A 156 -1.43 -7.43 -6.90
CA VAL A 156 -0.16 -7.19 -7.60
C VAL A 156 -0.38 -6.14 -8.68
N GLU A 157 0.47 -5.11 -8.69
CA GLU A 157 0.38 -4.00 -9.63
C GLU A 157 1.75 -3.62 -10.18
N ILE A 158 1.75 -3.02 -11.37
CA ILE A 158 2.92 -2.33 -11.90
C ILE A 158 2.82 -0.87 -11.51
N ARG A 159 3.85 -0.33 -10.87
CA ARG A 159 3.96 1.09 -10.57
C ARG A 159 5.18 1.68 -11.25
N ALA A 160 5.04 2.91 -11.73
CA ALA A 160 6.18 3.72 -12.14
C ALA A 160 6.84 4.30 -10.88
N ARG A 161 8.12 3.98 -10.66
CA ARG A 161 8.94 4.56 -9.58
C ARG A 161 10.27 5.04 -10.12
N LEU A 162 10.83 6.01 -9.41
CA LEU A 162 12.18 6.47 -9.65
C LEU A 162 13.17 5.46 -9.04
N THR A 163 14.09 4.95 -9.86
CA THR A 163 15.19 4.10 -9.40
C THR A 163 16.51 4.82 -9.63
N ARG A 164 17.44 4.66 -8.69
CA ARG A 164 18.78 5.24 -8.79
C ARG A 164 19.54 4.63 -9.97
N ASN A 165 20.15 5.47 -10.79
CA ASN A 165 21.00 5.12 -11.92
C ASN A 165 22.38 5.74 -11.74
N TYR A 166 23.42 4.98 -12.12
CA TYR A 166 24.81 5.41 -12.07
C TYR A 166 25.37 5.34 -13.51
N PRO A 167 25.41 6.46 -14.25
CA PRO A 167 25.73 6.45 -15.68
C PRO A 167 27.10 5.84 -16.01
N TYR A 168 28.06 5.92 -15.09
CA TYR A 168 29.41 5.39 -15.25
C TYR A 168 29.60 3.96 -14.68
N GLY A 169 28.51 3.31 -14.25
CA GLY A 169 28.51 1.92 -13.81
C GLY A 169 29.49 1.62 -12.67
N PRO A 170 30.48 0.74 -12.87
CA PRO A 170 31.43 0.36 -11.82
C PRO A 170 32.45 1.45 -11.48
N ILE A 171 32.62 2.45 -12.34
CA ILE A 171 33.59 3.53 -12.15
C ILE A 171 33.16 4.35 -10.94
N ALA A 172 34.10 4.62 -10.03
CA ALA A 172 33.86 5.31 -8.77
C ALA A 172 32.85 4.60 -7.83
N ALA A 173 32.47 3.33 -8.09
CA ALA A 173 31.44 2.65 -7.30
C ALA A 173 31.78 2.56 -5.80
N HIS A 174 33.07 2.45 -5.45
CA HIS A 174 33.53 2.46 -4.06
C HIS A 174 33.40 3.85 -3.42
N ALA A 175 33.60 4.92 -4.18
CA ALA A 175 33.51 6.29 -3.69
C ALA A 175 32.03 6.74 -3.59
N LEU A 176 31.25 6.53 -4.64
CA LEU A 176 29.83 6.90 -4.68
C LEU A 176 29.00 6.01 -3.76
N GLY A 177 29.25 4.70 -3.82
CA GLY A 177 28.43 3.70 -3.18
C GLY A 177 27.18 3.35 -3.99
N TYR A 178 26.23 2.71 -3.32
CA TYR A 178 24.97 2.31 -3.93
C TYR A 178 23.80 2.46 -2.95
N VAL A 179 22.59 2.49 -3.51
CA VAL A 179 21.34 2.38 -2.75
C VAL A 179 20.83 0.95 -2.82
N GLY A 180 20.26 0.45 -1.73
CA GLY A 180 19.67 -0.87 -1.65
C GLY A 180 18.32 -0.83 -0.96
N GLY A 181 17.54 -1.89 -1.13
CA GLY A 181 16.26 -2.04 -0.43
C GLY A 181 16.44 -1.91 1.09
N ILE A 182 15.48 -1.26 1.74
CA ILE A 182 15.44 -1.14 3.20
C ILE A 182 15.28 -2.54 3.81
N SER A 183 16.26 -2.95 4.59
CA SER A 183 16.28 -4.24 5.28
C SER A 183 15.54 -4.16 6.63
N THR A 184 15.28 -5.32 7.22
CA THR A 184 14.71 -5.40 8.58
C THR A 184 15.59 -4.70 9.62
N ALA A 185 16.92 -4.76 9.48
CA ALA A 185 17.86 -4.07 10.35
C ALA A 185 17.79 -2.55 10.17
N ASP A 186 17.66 -2.06 8.94
CA ASP A 186 17.52 -0.62 8.69
C ASP A 186 16.24 -0.07 9.32
N LYS A 187 15.11 -0.80 9.26
CA LYS A 187 13.84 -0.37 9.87
C LYS A 187 13.93 -0.12 11.38
N GLN A 188 14.88 -0.74 12.07
CA GLN A 188 15.05 -0.55 13.53
C GLN A 188 15.68 0.80 13.88
N ILE A 189 16.44 1.39 12.96
CA ILE A 189 17.16 2.66 13.16
C ILE A 189 16.51 3.84 12.44
N LEU A 190 15.67 3.58 11.44
CA LEU A 190 15.00 4.60 10.65
C LEU A 190 13.72 5.09 11.32
N ASP A 191 13.46 6.39 11.20
CA ASP A 191 12.15 6.95 11.52
C ASP A 191 11.10 6.44 10.50
N PRO A 192 10.07 5.69 10.95
CA PRO A 192 9.03 5.18 10.07
C PRO A 192 8.28 6.27 9.30
N ALA A 193 8.16 7.48 9.86
CA ALA A 193 7.48 8.59 9.20
C ALA A 193 8.34 9.18 8.07
N ALA A 194 9.63 9.42 8.34
CA ALA A 194 10.56 9.99 7.36
C ALA A 194 10.84 9.07 6.15
N TYR A 195 10.61 7.77 6.28
CA TYR A 195 10.80 6.77 5.20
C TYR A 195 9.49 6.14 4.73
N ALA A 196 8.33 6.72 5.09
CA ALA A 196 7.04 6.19 4.65
C ALA A 196 6.94 6.23 3.11
N GLY A 197 6.61 5.08 2.51
CA GLY A 197 6.52 4.94 1.05
C GLY A 197 7.88 4.88 0.31
N THR A 198 9.00 4.97 1.03
CA THR A 198 10.35 4.80 0.48
C THR A 198 10.79 3.36 0.61
N SER A 199 11.32 2.79 -0.47
CA SER A 199 11.77 1.39 -0.51
C SER A 199 13.28 1.20 -0.43
N HIS A 200 14.07 2.27 -0.57
CA HIS A 200 15.53 2.19 -0.69
C HIS A 200 16.24 3.18 0.23
N ILE A 201 17.48 2.86 0.56
CA ILE A 201 18.38 3.69 1.37
C ILE A 201 19.82 3.55 0.86
N GLY A 202 20.63 4.60 0.98
CA GLY A 202 22.07 4.58 0.75
C GLY A 202 22.76 3.59 1.68
N LYS A 203 23.43 2.60 1.10
CA LYS A 203 24.04 1.49 1.87
C LYS A 203 25.47 1.75 2.27
N VAL A 204 26.24 2.42 1.40
CA VAL A 204 27.68 2.62 1.58
C VAL A 204 28.13 4.00 1.07
N SER A 205 29.34 4.40 1.46
CA SER A 205 30.09 5.55 0.93
C SER A 205 29.29 6.86 0.89
N ILE A 206 29.38 7.65 -0.20
CA ILE A 206 28.70 8.95 -0.31
C ILE A 206 27.19 8.81 -0.17
N GLU A 207 26.58 7.81 -0.80
CA GLU A 207 25.13 7.55 -0.72
C GLU A 207 24.66 7.38 0.74
N ARG A 208 25.41 6.63 1.57
CA ARG A 208 25.08 6.48 3.00
C ARG A 208 25.43 7.72 3.82
N THR A 209 26.60 8.30 3.58
CA THR A 209 27.15 9.41 4.39
C THR A 209 26.25 10.64 4.29
N TYR A 210 25.75 10.92 3.08
CA TYR A 210 24.89 12.05 2.80
C TYR A 210 23.41 11.67 2.67
N GLU A 211 23.00 10.51 3.19
CA GLU A 211 21.61 10.02 3.12
C GLU A 211 20.60 11.07 3.58
N ALA A 212 20.84 11.71 4.72
CA ALA A 212 19.93 12.72 5.29
C ALA A 212 19.75 13.95 4.38
N GLN A 213 20.73 14.27 3.53
CA GLN A 213 20.66 15.37 2.58
C GLN A 213 20.03 14.89 1.26
N LEU A 214 20.42 13.71 0.79
CA LEU A 214 19.99 13.12 -0.47
C LEU A 214 18.54 12.64 -0.45
N HIS A 215 18.03 12.13 0.68
CA HIS A 215 16.71 11.51 0.76
C HIS A 215 15.57 12.50 0.48
N GLY A 216 15.61 13.68 1.11
CA GLY A 216 14.51 14.64 1.06
C GLY A 216 13.49 14.43 2.18
N LYS A 217 12.28 14.97 2.02
CA LYS A 217 11.19 14.86 3.01
C LYS A 217 9.95 14.23 2.38
N VAL A 218 9.42 13.21 3.04
CA VAL A 218 8.19 12.54 2.65
C VAL A 218 7.00 13.48 2.83
N GLY A 219 6.16 13.56 1.80
CA GLY A 219 4.85 14.21 1.84
C GLY A 219 3.75 13.18 2.09
N TYR A 220 2.49 13.62 2.10
CA TYR A 220 1.34 12.74 2.23
C TYR A 220 0.14 13.29 1.49
N GLU A 221 -0.73 12.39 1.04
CA GLU A 221 -2.00 12.71 0.39
C GLU A 221 -3.14 12.01 1.12
N ASN A 222 -4.21 12.73 1.41
CA ASN A 222 -5.47 12.17 1.86
C ASN A 222 -6.25 11.67 0.65
N VAL A 223 -6.33 10.35 0.49
CA VAL A 223 -7.01 9.71 -0.64
C VAL A 223 -8.32 9.09 -0.19
N LEU A 224 -9.40 9.36 -0.92
CA LEU A 224 -10.67 8.67 -0.77
C LEU A 224 -10.57 7.30 -1.46
N VAL A 225 -10.72 6.21 -0.72
CA VAL A 225 -10.70 4.85 -1.24
C VAL A 225 -12.09 4.22 -1.29
N ASN A 226 -12.30 3.34 -2.27
CA ASN A 226 -13.50 2.50 -2.32
C ASN A 226 -13.37 1.25 -1.42
N ALA A 227 -14.45 0.47 -1.33
CA ALA A 227 -14.47 -0.79 -0.57
C ALA A 227 -13.46 -1.85 -1.05
N HIS A 228 -12.92 -1.70 -2.26
CA HIS A 228 -11.87 -2.56 -2.83
C HIS A 228 -10.46 -1.96 -2.66
N GLY A 229 -10.31 -0.86 -1.90
CA GLY A 229 -9.04 -0.19 -1.64
C GLY A 229 -8.47 0.62 -2.81
N ARG A 230 -9.26 0.90 -3.86
CA ARG A 230 -8.83 1.74 -4.98
C ARG A 230 -9.05 3.22 -4.68
N ASN A 231 -8.07 4.04 -5.03
CA ASN A 231 -8.14 5.50 -4.90
C ASN A 231 -9.18 6.05 -5.89
N ILE A 232 -10.19 6.74 -5.37
CA ILE A 232 -11.24 7.42 -6.13
C ILE A 232 -10.81 8.87 -6.40
N GLN A 233 -10.30 9.54 -5.37
CA GLN A 233 -10.02 10.97 -5.40
C GLN A 233 -8.94 11.34 -4.39
N ILE A 234 -8.08 12.27 -4.75
CA ILE A 234 -7.15 12.95 -3.84
C ILE A 234 -7.89 14.17 -3.28
N LEU A 235 -7.97 14.27 -1.95
CA LEU A 235 -8.69 15.34 -1.27
C LEU A 235 -7.79 16.55 -1.00
N ASP A 236 -6.70 16.32 -0.27
CA ASP A 236 -5.73 17.33 0.15
C ASP A 236 -4.44 16.63 0.59
N GLY A 237 -3.33 17.34 0.72
CA GLY A 237 -2.06 16.75 1.10
C GLY A 237 -0.92 17.75 1.24
N GLU A 238 0.19 17.27 1.78
CA GLU A 238 1.45 18.00 1.83
C GLU A 238 2.40 17.41 0.78
N SER A 239 2.90 18.25 -0.13
CA SER A 239 3.84 17.81 -1.16
C SER A 239 5.16 17.36 -0.55
N SER A 240 5.78 16.33 -1.14
CA SER A 240 7.11 15.92 -0.75
C SER A 240 8.16 16.96 -1.15
N ALA A 241 9.24 17.06 -0.38
CA ALA A 241 10.36 17.94 -0.69
C ALA A 241 11.53 17.12 -1.25
N PRO A 242 12.08 17.48 -2.41
CA PRO A 242 13.20 16.76 -3.00
C PRO A 242 14.43 16.82 -2.08
N GLY A 243 15.27 15.79 -2.17
CA GLY A 243 16.60 15.79 -1.57
C GLY A 243 17.50 16.85 -2.19
N ARG A 244 18.55 17.22 -1.45
CA ARG A 244 19.56 18.17 -1.92
C ARG A 244 20.52 17.48 -2.88
N ASP A 245 20.80 18.16 -3.98
CA ASP A 245 21.85 17.75 -4.90
C ASP A 245 23.24 17.95 -4.27
N LEU A 246 24.17 17.07 -4.59
CA LEU A 246 25.54 17.11 -4.10
C LEU A 246 26.51 17.39 -5.25
N LEU A 247 27.40 18.34 -5.04
CA LEU A 247 28.55 18.59 -5.90
C LEU A 247 29.80 18.01 -5.23
N LEU A 248 30.37 16.97 -5.81
CA LEU A 248 31.60 16.35 -5.31
C LEU A 248 32.83 17.07 -5.85
N THR A 249 33.97 16.88 -5.19
CA THR A 249 35.27 17.35 -5.70
C THR A 249 35.86 16.41 -6.75
N LEU A 250 35.12 15.36 -7.16
CA LEU A 250 35.66 14.15 -7.80
C LEU A 250 36.45 14.43 -9.10
N ASP A 251 35.89 14.68 -10.26
CA ASP A 251 36.52 14.53 -11.59
C ASP A 251 36.52 13.10 -12.13
N ILE A 252 35.43 12.81 -12.83
CA ILE A 252 35.13 11.52 -13.41
C ILE A 252 36.07 11.17 -14.55
N GLU A 253 36.60 12.15 -15.29
CA GLU A 253 37.58 11.86 -16.34
C GLU A 253 38.90 11.42 -15.72
N ALA A 254 39.34 12.09 -14.66
CA ALA A 254 40.51 11.68 -13.89
C ALA A 254 40.31 10.30 -13.24
N GLN A 255 39.13 10.04 -12.68
CA GLN A 255 38.79 8.74 -12.08
C GLN A 255 38.79 7.61 -13.11
N ILE A 256 38.22 7.84 -14.31
CA ILE A 256 38.25 6.88 -15.41
C ILE A 256 39.71 6.57 -15.80
N ALA A 257 40.55 7.60 -15.97
CA ALA A 257 41.96 7.41 -16.32
C ALA A 257 42.72 6.64 -15.23
N ALA A 258 42.46 6.94 -13.95
CA ALA A 258 43.08 6.24 -12.82
C ALA A 258 42.68 4.75 -12.76
N GLU A 259 41.39 4.44 -12.89
CA GLU A 259 40.91 3.05 -12.88
C GLU A 259 41.39 2.25 -14.09
N GLN A 260 41.49 2.89 -15.26
CA GLN A 260 42.08 2.27 -16.46
C GLN A 260 43.59 1.99 -16.28
N ALA A 261 44.34 2.88 -15.66
CA ALA A 261 45.76 2.67 -15.37
C ALA A 261 45.98 1.53 -14.36
N LEU A 262 45.05 1.34 -13.42
CA LEU A 262 45.05 0.25 -12.45
C LEU A 262 44.49 -1.07 -13.01
N ALA A 263 43.78 -1.05 -14.13
CA ALA A 263 43.20 -2.24 -14.74
C ALA A 263 44.30 -3.24 -15.13
N GLY A 264 44.43 -4.32 -14.36
CA GLY A 264 45.46 -5.36 -14.52
C GLY A 264 46.45 -5.46 -13.36
N HIS A 265 46.46 -4.50 -12.44
CA HIS A 265 47.23 -4.52 -11.21
C HIS A 265 46.27 -4.70 -10.02
N ARG A 266 45.95 -5.95 -9.70
CA ARG A 266 45.19 -6.32 -8.50
C ARG A 266 46.13 -6.59 -7.33
#